data_AF-A0ABD0R682-F1
#
_entry.id   AF-A0ABD0R682-F1
#
_cell.length_a   1.000
_cell.length_b   1.000
_cell.length_c   1.000
_cell.angle_alpha   90.00
_cell.angle_beta   90.00
_cell.angle_gamma   90.00
#
_symmetry.space_group_name_H-M   'P 1'
#
loop_
_entity.id
_entity.type
_entity.pdbx_description
1 polymer ?
#
loop_
_entity_poly.entity_id
_entity_poly.type
_entity_poly.pdbx_seq_one_letter_code
_entity_poly.pdbx_strand_id
1 'polypeptide(L)'
;IGMVAFRMKMKTPEYPEGRDIIVICNDITHMIGSFGPQEDELFLRASELAREDGIPRIYIAANSGARIGLAEDIRHMFQVAWVDPDDPYK
;
A
#
# COMPACT_ATOMS: atom_id res chain seq x y z
N ILE A 1 -1.11 -7.70 -3.38
CA ILE A 1 -1.15 -6.38 -2.71
C ILE A 1 -0.01 -6.32 -1.72
N GLY A 2 0.72 -5.21 -1.66
CA GLY A 2 1.89 -4.99 -0.80
C GLY A 2 1.54 -4.52 0.61
N MET A 3 0.43 -5.01 1.17
CA MET A 3 -0.06 -4.67 2.49
C MET A 3 -0.65 -5.91 3.15
N VAL A 4 -0.38 -6.10 4.45
CA VAL A 4 -0.92 -7.18 5.27
C VAL A 4 -1.50 -6.61 6.56
N ALA A 5 -2.53 -7.28 7.10
CA ALA A 5 -3.10 -6.94 8.39
C ALA A 5 -3.33 -8.19 9.24
N PHE A 6 -3.14 -8.05 10.55
CA PHE A 6 -3.30 -9.10 11.55
C PHE A 6 -4.18 -8.60 12.68
N ARG A 7 -5.15 -9.40 13.10
CA ARG A 7 -5.80 -9.27 14.40
C ARG A 7 -5.07 -10.17 15.39
N MET A 8 -4.54 -9.59 16.46
CA MET A 8 -3.74 -10.32 17.43
C MET A 8 -4.36 -10.19 18.82
N LYS A 9 -4.49 -11.31 19.52
CA LYS A 9 -4.79 -11.34 20.95
C LYS A 9 -3.53 -11.75 21.71
N MET A 10 -3.04 -10.88 22.58
CA MET A 10 -1.78 -11.08 23.29
C MET A 10 -1.98 -10.97 24.79
N LYS A 11 -1.39 -11.87 25.57
CA LYS A 11 -1.35 -11.78 27.03
C LYS A 11 -0.18 -10.90 27.45
N THR A 12 -0.45 -9.90 28.28
CA THR A 12 0.58 -9.02 28.88
C THR A 12 0.42 -9.02 30.40
N PRO A 13 1.42 -8.56 31.19
CA PRO A 13 1.28 -8.47 32.65
C PRO A 13 0.06 -7.62 33.08
N GLU A 14 -0.25 -6.57 32.32
CA GLU A 14 -1.40 -5.68 32.57
C GLU A 14 -2.73 -6.32 32.12
N TYR A 15 -2.68 -7.25 31.17
CA TYR A 15 -3.86 -7.97 30.64
C TYR A 15 -3.60 -9.49 30.56
N PRO A 16 -3.62 -10.22 31.70
CA PRO A 16 -3.34 -11.67 31.73
C PRO A 16 -4.33 -12.53 30.93
N GLU A 17 -5.58 -12.06 30.81
CA GLU A 17 -6.63 -12.69 29.98
C GLU A 17 -6.53 -12.35 28.48
N GLY A 18 -5.61 -11.44 28.15
CA GLY A 18 -5.30 -11.00 26.81
C GLY A 18 -5.95 -9.66 26.44
N ARG A 19 -5.30 -8.97 25.50
CA ARG A 19 -5.78 -7.76 24.85
C ARG A 19 -5.72 -7.91 23.34
N ASP A 20 -6.67 -7.31 22.64
CA ASP A 20 -6.73 -7.32 21.18
C ASP A 20 -6.05 -6.07 20.59
N ILE A 21 -5.36 -6.25 19.47
CA ILE A 21 -4.84 -5.19 18.63
C ILE A 21 -5.02 -5.54 17.14
N ILE A 22 -5.02 -4.51 16.30
CA ILE A 22 -4.84 -4.65 14.85
C ILE A 22 -3.44 -4.17 14.48
N VAL A 23 -2.68 -5.01 13.78
CA VAL A 23 -1.39 -4.65 13.19
C VAL A 23 -1.52 -4.59 11.68
N ILE A 24 -1.06 -3.52 11.06
CA ILE A 24 -1.04 -3.34 9.61
C ILE A 24 0.42 -3.10 9.19
N CYS A 25 0.88 -3.74 8.12
CA CYS A 25 2.26 -3.61 7.65
C CYS A 25 2.31 -3.55 6.12
N ASN A 26 3.21 -2.74 5.58
CA ASN A 26 3.61 -2.89 4.19
C ASN A 26 4.45 -4.16 4.00
N ASP A 27 4.31 -4.79 2.84
CA ASP A 27 5.29 -5.74 2.33
C ASP A 27 6.20 -5.02 1.35
N ILE A 28 7.41 -4.66 1.80
CA ILE A 28 8.39 -3.94 0.99
C ILE A 28 8.88 -4.75 -0.21
N THR A 29 8.76 -6.08 -0.16
CA THR A 29 9.20 -6.96 -1.25
C THR A 29 8.22 -6.95 -2.43
N HIS A 30 6.99 -6.52 -2.19
CA HIS A 30 5.97 -6.39 -3.22
C HIS A 30 5.89 -4.97 -3.75
N MET A 31 6.29 -4.75 -5.01
CA MET A 31 6.24 -3.44 -5.66
C MET A 31 6.87 -2.33 -4.79
N ILE A 32 8.02 -2.62 -4.17
CA ILE A 32 8.77 -1.75 -3.25
C ILE A 32 7.92 -1.17 -2.10
N GLY A 33 6.86 -1.88 -1.69
CA GLY A 33 5.92 -1.41 -0.68
C GLY A 33 5.10 -0.19 -1.11
N SER A 34 4.90 0.01 -2.42
CA SER A 34 4.12 1.15 -2.94
C SER A 34 2.61 0.96 -2.71
N PHE A 35 1.93 2.06 -2.44
CA PHE A 35 0.48 2.11 -2.21
C PHE A 35 -0.28 2.21 -3.52
N GLY A 36 -1.04 1.17 -3.86
CA GLY A 36 -2.09 1.23 -4.87
C GLY A 36 -3.48 1.10 -4.24
N PRO A 37 -4.55 1.14 -5.07
CA PRO A 37 -5.93 1.16 -4.56
C PRO A 37 -6.29 0.00 -3.64
N GLN A 38 -5.74 -1.20 -3.89
CA GLN A 38 -6.04 -2.38 -3.09
C GLN A 38 -5.26 -2.40 -1.76
N GLU A 39 -4.03 -1.87 -1.75
CA GLU A 39 -3.27 -1.64 -0.51
C GLU A 39 -3.96 -0.61 0.39
N ASP A 40 -4.45 0.48 -0.22
CA ASP A 40 -5.24 1.51 0.45
C ASP A 40 -6.54 0.93 1.03
N GLU A 41 -7.24 0.10 0.26
CA GLU A 41 -8.48 -0.54 0.71
C GLU A 41 -8.24 -1.44 1.93
N LEU A 42 -7.20 -2.29 1.92
CA LEU A 42 -6.88 -3.14 3.07
C LEU A 42 -6.54 -2.28 4.29
N PHE A 43 -5.73 -1.23 4.12
CA PHE A 43 -5.38 -0.32 5.21
C PHE A 43 -6.61 0.39 5.78
N LEU A 44 -7.53 0.84 4.92
CA LEU A 44 -8.78 1.47 5.30
C LEU A 44 -9.66 0.52 6.11
N ARG A 45 -9.95 -0.69 5.59
CA ARG A 45 -10.82 -1.66 6.26
C ARG A 45 -10.26 -2.14 7.60
N ALA A 46 -8.96 -2.40 7.68
CA ALA A 46 -8.31 -2.76 8.94
C ALA A 46 -8.35 -1.60 9.96
N SER A 47 -8.25 -0.35 9.49
CA SER A 47 -8.38 0.84 10.33
C SER A 47 -9.81 1.13 10.76
N GLU A 48 -10.81 0.81 9.94
CA GLU A 48 -12.23 0.84 10.30
C GLU A 48 -12.53 -0.16 11.40
N LEU A 49 -12.11 -1.43 11.23
CA LEU A 49 -12.28 -2.47 12.22
C LEU A 49 -11.66 -2.10 13.58
N ALA A 50 -10.42 -1.57 13.58
CA ALA A 50 -9.77 -1.15 14.82
C ALA A 50 -10.56 -0.06 15.56
N ARG A 51 -11.19 0.87 14.82
CA ARG A 51 -12.02 1.94 15.40
C ARG A 51 -13.36 1.41 15.89
N GLU A 52 -14.00 0.51 15.13
CA GLU A 52 -15.25 -0.13 15.51
C GLU A 52 -15.11 -0.94 16.81
N ASP A 53 -14.04 -1.72 16.94
CA ASP A 53 -13.75 -2.52 18.13
C ASP A 53 -13.16 -1.67 19.29
N GLY A 54 -12.79 -0.41 19.04
CA GLY A 54 -12.15 0.46 20.02
C GLY A 54 -10.75 -0.02 20.48
N ILE A 55 -10.04 -0.76 19.63
CA ILE A 55 -8.75 -1.38 19.96
C ILE A 55 -7.56 -0.67 19.29
N PRO A 56 -6.34 -0.78 19.86
CA PRO A 56 -5.16 -0.16 19.28
C PRO A 56 -4.86 -0.65 17.85
N ARG A 57 -4.54 0.30 16.96
CA ARG A 57 -4.03 0.04 15.61
C ARG A 57 -2.55 0.37 15.54
N ILE A 58 -1.72 -0.63 15.30
CA ILE A 58 -0.27 -0.49 15.11
C ILE A 58 0.04 -0.56 13.62
N TYR A 59 0.89 0.35 13.12
CA TYR A 59 1.30 0.38 11.72
C TYR A 59 2.83 0.30 11.61
N ILE A 60 3.32 -0.71 10.87
CA ILE A 60 4.73 -0.87 10.54
C ILE A 60 4.96 -0.31 9.13
N ALA A 61 5.57 0.88 9.08
CA ALA A 61 5.80 1.63 7.86
C ALA A 61 7.14 1.24 7.21
N ALA A 62 7.07 0.45 6.15
CA ALA A 62 8.22 0.11 5.30
C ALA A 62 7.78 0.19 3.83
N ASN A 63 7.71 1.42 3.29
CA ASN A 63 7.09 1.71 2.00
C ASN A 63 7.86 2.75 1.19
N SER A 64 7.41 2.93 -0.05
CA SER A 64 7.92 3.91 -1.03
C SER A 64 6.89 4.99 -1.41
N GLY A 65 5.79 5.10 -0.66
CA GLY A 65 4.71 6.04 -0.95
C GLY A 65 3.75 5.56 -2.05
N ALA A 66 3.07 6.50 -2.70
CA ALA A 66 2.04 6.21 -3.72
C ALA A 66 2.63 5.56 -4.97
N ARG A 67 1.93 4.56 -5.51
CA ARG A 67 2.33 3.87 -6.73
C ARG A 67 2.16 4.80 -7.93
N ILE A 68 3.25 5.01 -8.66
CA ILE A 68 3.26 5.73 -9.93
C ILE A 68 3.31 4.69 -11.06
N GLY A 69 2.48 4.87 -12.09
CA GLY A 69 2.45 4.01 -13.27
C GLY A 69 2.06 4.79 -14.52
N LEU A 70 2.45 4.28 -15.68
CA LEU A 70 2.03 4.75 -16.98
C LEU A 70 1.15 3.68 -17.65
N ALA A 71 0.42 4.07 -18.70
CA ALA A 71 -0.30 3.11 -19.53
C ALA A 71 0.67 2.35 -20.43
N GLU A 72 1.18 1.20 -19.95
CA GLU A 72 2.19 0.40 -20.67
C GLU A 72 1.70 -0.09 -22.04
N ASP A 73 0.41 -0.40 -22.19
CA ASP A 73 -0.16 -0.83 -23.48
C ASP A 73 -0.07 0.26 -24.55
N ILE A 74 -0.16 1.53 -24.15
CA ILE A 74 -0.08 2.68 -25.07
C ILE A 74 1.38 3.10 -25.30
N ARG A 75 2.26 2.83 -24.34
CA ARG A 75 3.68 3.24 -24.37
C ARG A 75 4.42 2.73 -25.60
N HIS A 76 4.04 1.59 -26.15
CA HIS A 76 4.67 1.02 -27.35
C HIS A 76 3.89 1.30 -28.64
N MET A 77 2.71 1.91 -28.55
CA MET A 77 1.81 2.15 -29.68
C MET A 77 1.78 3.61 -30.13
N PHE A 78 2.17 4.55 -29.25
CA PHE A 78 2.10 5.96 -29.60
C PHE A 78 3.11 6.31 -30.70
N GLN A 79 2.69 7.22 -31.58
CA GLN A 79 3.55 7.78 -32.62
C GLN A 79 3.82 9.25 -32.29
N VAL A 80 5.03 9.72 -32.62
CA VAL A 80 5.42 11.12 -32.46
C VAL A 80 5.41 11.77 -33.83
N ALA A 81 4.65 12.86 -33.98
CA ALA A 81 4.71 13.73 -35.15
C ALA A 81 5.77 14.81 -34.92
N TRP A 82 7.02 14.52 -35.30
CA TRP A 82 8.14 15.47 -35.21
C TRP A 82 7.93 16.67 -36.15
N VAL A 83 8.48 17.83 -35.79
CA VAL A 83 8.45 19.02 -36.65
C VAL A 83 9.25 18.76 -37.93
N ASP A 84 10.40 18.09 -37.79
CA ASP A 84 11.22 17.57 -38.87
C ASP A 84 11.45 16.05 -38.65
N PRO A 85 10.89 15.16 -39.49
CA PRO A 85 11.08 13.71 -39.34
C PRO A 85 12.54 13.25 -39.41
N ASP A 86 13.41 14.06 -40.05
CA ASP A 86 14.84 13.76 -40.19
C ASP A 86 15.70 14.39 -39.07
N ASP A 87 15.12 15.28 -38.24
CA ASP A 87 15.79 15.92 -37.12
C ASP A 87 14.90 15.98 -35.86
N PRO A 88 14.97 14.97 -34.97
CA PRO A 88 14.13 14.90 -33.77
C PRO A 88 14.45 15.97 -32.70
N TYR A 89 15.46 16.82 -32.90
CA TYR A 89 15.75 17.96 -32.01
C TYR A 89 15.02 19.25 -32.42
N LYS A 90 14.34 19.27 -33.57
CA LYS A 90 13.59 20.44 -34.08
C LYS A 90 12.11 20.44 -33.71
#